data_AF-A0A1V4GUT7-F1
#
_entry.id   AF-A0A1V4GUT7-F1
#
_cell.length_a   1.000
_cell.length_b   1.000
_cell.length_c   1.000
_cell.angle_alpha   90.00
_cell.angle_beta   90.00
_cell.angle_gamma   90.00
#
_symmetry.space_group_name_H-M   'P 1'
#
loop_
_entity.id
_entity.type
_entity.pdbx_description
1 polymer ?
#
loop_
_entity_poly.entity_id
_entity_poly.type
_entity_poly.pdbx_seq_one_letter_code
_entity_poly.pdbx_strand_id
1 'polypeptide(L)'
;MSDDYPYNPYTQFIMTACCFAKDKAIRLAVVDLMSFAIGHRRLDIDAFARHSSEWINHSSAPFNRYVECIQSLSEYGGDYAVIVKEIIGKTLLKLCFDDKLPTNFKKYLELYYLLLSQSNTKADDDMMIKLHEFVAISGSVKAIVNKIGKL
;
A
#
# COMPACT_ATOMS: atom_id res chain seq x y z
N MET A 1 11.23 1.18 -31.24
CA MET A 1 11.51 1.78 -29.93
C MET A 1 10.58 1.09 -28.96
N SER A 2 11.09 0.34 -27.97
CA SER A 2 10.23 -0.40 -27.07
C SER A 2 9.50 0.58 -26.15
N ASP A 3 8.17 0.59 -26.20
CA ASP A 3 7.29 1.28 -25.27
C ASP A 3 7.27 0.60 -23.87
N ASP A 4 8.41 0.02 -23.47
CA ASP A 4 8.59 -0.82 -22.27
C ASP A 4 9.16 -0.04 -21.08
N TYR A 5 9.03 1.29 -21.08
CA TYR A 5 9.42 2.07 -19.92
C TYR A 5 8.26 2.12 -18.91
N PRO A 6 8.52 1.96 -17.60
CA PRO A 6 7.51 2.25 -16.60
C PRO A 6 6.97 3.67 -16.81
N TYR A 7 5.71 3.87 -16.42
CA TYR A 7 5.14 5.22 -16.41
C TYR A 7 6.11 6.17 -15.71
N ASN A 8 6.30 7.36 -16.28
CA ASN A 8 7.23 8.31 -15.70
C ASN A 8 6.82 8.65 -14.24
N PRO A 9 7.76 9.11 -13.40
CA PRO A 9 7.48 9.37 -11.99
C PRO A 9 6.31 10.33 -11.73
N TYR A 10 6.09 11.32 -12.61
CA TYR A 10 4.99 12.28 -12.46
C TYR A 10 3.63 11.62 -12.71
N THR A 11 3.53 10.73 -13.69
CA THR A 11 2.32 9.94 -13.92
C THR A 11 2.00 9.09 -12.69
N GLN A 12 2.99 8.43 -12.10
CA GLN A 12 2.79 7.62 -10.90
C GLN A 12 2.45 8.46 -9.67
N PHE A 13 3.05 9.65 -9.52
CA PHE A 13 2.67 10.62 -8.49
C PHE A 13 1.19 11.04 -8.62
N ILE A 14 0.73 11.35 -9.84
CA ILE A 14 -0.68 11.69 -10.10
C ILE A 14 -1.58 10.48 -9.82
N MET A 15 -1.17 9.27 -10.22
CA MET A 15 -1.90 8.04 -9.91
C MET A 15 -2.08 7.87 -8.40
N THR A 16 -1.00 8.01 -7.63
CA THR A 16 -1.07 7.95 -6.17
C THR A 16 -2.01 9.03 -5.61
N ALA A 17 -1.91 10.28 -6.07
CA ALA A 17 -2.77 11.36 -5.63
C ALA A 17 -4.26 11.06 -5.88
N CYS A 18 -4.59 10.48 -7.03
CA CYS A 18 -5.94 10.07 -7.38
C CYS A 18 -6.51 9.01 -6.42
N CYS A 19 -5.69 8.16 -5.79
CA CYS A 19 -6.16 7.22 -4.76
C CYS A 19 -6.75 7.93 -3.53
N PHE A 20 -6.38 9.18 -3.26
CA PHE A 20 -6.91 9.99 -2.17
C PHE A 20 -8.10 10.87 -2.57
N ALA A 21 -8.45 10.90 -3.86
CA ALA A 21 -9.48 11.77 -4.40
C ALA A 21 -10.82 11.58 -3.69
N LYS A 22 -11.52 12.68 -3.42
CA LYS A 22 -12.86 12.65 -2.80
C LYS A 22 -13.87 11.92 -3.68
N ASP A 23 -13.80 12.16 -4.99
CA ASP A 23 -14.68 11.52 -5.97
C ASP A 23 -14.31 10.04 -6.12
N LYS A 24 -15.33 9.17 -5.95
CA LYS A 24 -15.17 7.73 -6.10
C LYS A 24 -14.91 7.33 -7.56
N ALA A 25 -15.46 8.05 -8.54
CA ALA A 25 -15.23 7.76 -9.95
C ALA A 25 -13.76 7.94 -10.33
N ILE A 26 -13.11 8.99 -9.80
CA ILE A 26 -11.66 9.21 -9.98
C ILE A 26 -10.87 8.05 -9.36
N ARG A 27 -11.26 7.59 -8.17
CA ARG A 27 -10.60 6.46 -7.49
C ARG A 27 -10.73 5.16 -8.29
N LEU A 28 -11.91 4.86 -8.83
CA LEU A 28 -12.12 3.68 -9.67
C LEU A 28 -11.31 3.77 -10.98
N ALA A 29 -11.32 4.93 -11.64
CA ALA A 29 -10.55 5.14 -12.86
C ALA A 29 -9.04 4.95 -12.64
N VAL A 30 -8.50 5.38 -11.48
CA VAL A 30 -7.09 5.12 -11.19
C VAL A 30 -6.81 3.67 -10.80
N VAL A 31 -7.76 2.95 -10.20
CA VAL A 31 -7.63 1.50 -9.99
C VAL A 31 -7.51 0.77 -11.32
N ASP A 32 -8.35 1.12 -12.30
CA ASP A 32 -8.28 0.54 -13.66
C ASP A 32 -6.93 0.86 -14.32
N LEU A 33 -6.43 2.10 -14.19
CA LEU A 33 -5.13 2.51 -14.70
C LEU A 33 -3.97 1.78 -14.01
N MET A 34 -4.01 1.63 -12.68
CA MET A 34 -3.02 0.86 -11.93
C MET A 34 -3.04 -0.61 -12.33
N SER A 35 -4.23 -1.18 -12.54
CA SER A 35 -4.39 -2.56 -12.99
C SER A 35 -3.73 -2.75 -14.37
N PHE A 36 -4.01 -1.85 -15.31
CA PHE A 36 -3.35 -1.83 -16.61
C PHE A 36 -1.82 -1.69 -16.47
N ALA A 37 -1.33 -0.80 -15.61
CA ALA A 37 0.09 -0.59 -15.37
C ALA A 37 0.77 -1.87 -14.87
N ILE A 38 0.16 -2.57 -13.90
CA ILE A 38 0.69 -3.81 -13.34
C ILE A 38 0.70 -4.91 -14.41
N GLY A 39 -0.41 -5.12 -15.11
CA GLY A 39 -0.53 -6.15 -16.15
C GLY A 39 0.48 -5.99 -17.30
N HIS A 40 0.93 -4.77 -17.56
CA HIS A 40 1.93 -4.47 -18.61
C HIS A 40 3.33 -4.19 -18.03
N ARG A 41 3.58 -4.44 -16.74
CA ARG A 41 4.87 -4.17 -16.07
C ARG A 41 5.36 -2.72 -16.22
N ARG A 42 4.40 -1.78 -16.23
CA ARG A 42 4.62 -0.33 -16.36
C ARG A 42 4.57 0.42 -15.03
N LEU A 43 4.42 -0.28 -13.91
CA LEU A 43 4.43 0.32 -12.58
C LEU A 43 5.81 0.16 -11.93
N ASP A 44 6.45 1.28 -11.58
CA ASP A 44 7.64 1.24 -10.73
C ASP A 44 7.17 1.20 -9.27
N ILE A 45 7.27 0.03 -8.65
CA ILE A 45 6.76 -0.22 -7.29
C ILE A 45 7.47 0.67 -6.27
N ASP A 46 8.78 0.92 -6.43
CA ASP A 46 9.54 1.76 -5.51
C ASP A 46 9.13 3.22 -5.61
N ALA A 47 8.97 3.73 -6.85
CA ALA A 47 8.49 5.09 -7.06
C ALA A 47 7.06 5.27 -6.53
N PHE A 48 6.16 4.33 -6.83
CA PHE A 48 4.78 4.37 -6.36
C PHE A 48 4.70 4.31 -4.83
N ALA A 49 5.42 3.38 -4.19
CA ALA A 49 5.43 3.24 -2.74
C ALA A 49 6.00 4.49 -2.04
N ARG A 50 7.03 5.12 -2.62
CA ARG A 50 7.56 6.40 -2.13
C ARG A 50 6.50 7.49 -2.18
N HIS A 51 5.84 7.70 -3.33
CA HIS A 51 4.78 8.69 -3.43
C HIS A 51 3.61 8.38 -2.49
N SER A 52 3.22 7.12 -2.36
CA SER A 52 2.19 6.71 -1.41
C SER A 52 2.56 7.10 0.01
N SER A 53 3.80 6.83 0.44
CA SER A 53 4.26 7.20 1.78
C SER A 53 4.29 8.72 2.00
N GLU A 54 4.73 9.50 1.01
CA GLU A 54 4.75 10.97 1.06
C GLU A 54 3.32 11.51 1.25
N TRP A 55 2.36 11.02 0.46
CA TRP A 55 0.96 11.39 0.62
C TRP A 55 0.41 10.97 1.98
N ILE A 56 0.69 9.76 2.47
CA ILE A 56 0.15 9.28 3.75
C ILE A 56 0.72 10.06 4.93
N ASN A 57 2.01 10.37 4.93
CA ASN A 57 2.68 11.09 6.01
C ASN A 57 2.24 12.55 6.10
N HIS A 58 1.89 13.19 4.96
CA HIS A 58 1.62 14.63 4.89
C HIS A 58 0.15 15.01 4.64
N SER A 59 -0.73 14.05 4.32
CA SER A 59 -2.09 14.37 3.88
C SER A 59 -3.12 14.37 5.01
N SER A 60 -4.03 15.34 4.94
CA SER A 60 -5.29 15.39 5.69
C SER A 60 -6.43 14.61 5.01
N ALA A 61 -6.17 13.96 3.86
CA ALA A 61 -7.17 13.15 3.18
C ALA A 61 -7.43 11.83 3.92
N PRO A 62 -8.66 11.30 3.91
CA PRO A 62 -8.97 10.05 4.59
C PRO A 62 -8.16 8.88 4.03
N PHE A 63 -7.26 8.35 4.85
CA PHE A 63 -6.42 7.18 4.53
C PHE A 63 -7.22 5.99 3.97
N ASN A 64 -8.46 5.81 4.45
CA ASN A 64 -9.35 4.74 3.97
C ASN A 64 -9.56 4.75 2.44
N ARG A 65 -9.51 5.91 1.79
CA ARG A 65 -9.68 6.01 0.33
C ARG A 65 -8.53 5.35 -0.42
N TYR A 66 -7.31 5.55 0.07
CA TYR A 66 -6.14 4.88 -0.47
C TYR A 66 -6.21 3.37 -0.22
N VAL A 67 -6.56 2.97 1.00
CA VAL A 67 -6.71 1.55 1.36
C VAL A 67 -7.74 0.86 0.46
N GLU A 68 -8.88 1.50 0.18
CA GLU A 68 -9.89 1.00 -0.75
C GLU A 68 -9.28 0.72 -2.14
N CYS A 69 -8.54 1.68 -2.71
CA CYS A 69 -7.90 1.49 -4.02
C CYS A 69 -6.90 0.33 -4.03
N ILE A 70 -6.04 0.24 -3.01
CA ILE A 70 -5.04 -0.84 -2.90
C ILE A 70 -5.72 -2.20 -2.69
N GLN A 71 -6.79 -2.25 -1.89
CA GLN A 71 -7.56 -3.47 -1.68
C GLN A 71 -8.20 -3.95 -2.98
N SER A 72 -8.81 -3.06 -3.77
CA SER A 72 -9.41 -3.42 -5.07
C SER A 72 -8.39 -4.05 -6.02
N LEU A 73 -7.13 -3.60 -6.02
CA LEU A 73 -6.09 -4.24 -6.84
C LEU A 73 -5.80 -5.69 -6.46
N SER A 74 -5.93 -6.04 -5.17
CA SER A 74 -5.69 -7.42 -4.72
C SER A 74 -6.76 -8.42 -5.17
N GLU A 75 -7.95 -7.94 -5.56
CA GLU A 75 -9.08 -8.76 -5.98
C GLU A 75 -8.91 -9.33 -7.41
N TYR A 76 -7.97 -8.80 -8.20
CA TYR A 76 -7.67 -9.27 -9.56
C TYR A 76 -6.92 -10.62 -9.58
N GLY A 77 -6.44 -11.12 -8.44
CA GLY A 77 -5.80 -12.43 -8.31
C GLY A 77 -4.42 -12.55 -8.98
N GLY A 78 -3.79 -13.73 -8.88
CA GLY A 78 -2.50 -14.01 -9.54
C GLY A 78 -1.36 -13.08 -9.10
N ASP A 79 -0.58 -12.59 -10.06
CA ASP A 79 0.58 -11.72 -9.84
C ASP A 79 0.23 -10.41 -9.11
N TYR A 80 -1.02 -9.94 -9.20
CA TYR A 80 -1.46 -8.71 -8.53
C TYR A 80 -1.33 -8.81 -7.02
N ALA A 81 -1.60 -9.98 -6.43
CA ALA A 81 -1.46 -10.16 -4.99
C ALA A 81 0.00 -9.99 -4.53
N VAL A 82 0.96 -10.46 -5.35
CA VAL A 82 2.39 -10.30 -5.10
C VAL A 82 2.79 -8.84 -5.18
N ILE A 83 2.38 -8.15 -6.24
CA ILE A 83 2.69 -6.73 -6.48
C ILE A 83 2.06 -5.85 -5.40
N VAL A 84 0.80 -6.09 -5.05
CA VAL A 84 0.11 -5.35 -3.99
C VAL A 84 0.79 -5.59 -2.64
N LYS A 85 1.21 -6.81 -2.33
CA LYS A 85 1.99 -7.11 -1.12
C LYS A 85 3.27 -6.29 -1.07
N GLU A 86 3.99 -6.20 -2.19
CA GLU A 86 5.22 -5.44 -2.30
C GLU A 86 4.99 -3.92 -2.15
N ILE A 87 3.96 -3.37 -2.81
CA ILE A 87 3.54 -1.97 -2.65
C ILE A 87 3.27 -1.69 -1.16
N ILE A 88 2.50 -2.55 -0.49
CA ILE A 88 2.15 -2.36 0.92
C ILE A 88 3.39 -2.38 1.80
N GLY A 89 4.25 -3.39 1.64
CA GLY A 89 5.48 -3.52 2.42
C GLY A 89 6.41 -2.31 2.22
N LYS A 90 6.72 -1.95 0.97
CA LYS A 90 7.59 -0.80 0.66
C LYS A 90 7.00 0.52 1.15
N THR A 91 5.68 0.67 1.13
CA THR A 91 5.01 1.85 1.69
C THR A 91 5.15 1.88 3.21
N LEU A 92 4.83 0.79 3.91
CA LEU A 92 4.89 0.68 5.38
C LEU A 92 6.27 1.06 5.93
N LEU A 93 7.34 0.57 5.29
CA LEU A 93 8.73 0.90 5.67
C LEU A 93 9.04 2.41 5.64
N LYS A 94 8.31 3.18 4.83
CA LYS A 94 8.52 4.63 4.65
C LYS A 94 7.54 5.49 5.45
N LEU A 95 6.54 4.89 6.10
CA LEU A 95 5.57 5.65 6.89
C LEU A 95 6.21 6.14 8.18
N CYS A 96 5.97 7.39 8.53
CA CYS A 96 6.42 8.00 9.76
C CYS A 96 5.24 8.76 10.36
N PHE A 97 4.80 8.35 11.54
CA PHE A 97 3.70 8.98 12.26
C PHE A 97 4.20 9.41 13.64
N ASP A 98 3.97 10.67 14.01
CA ASP A 98 4.48 11.20 15.27
C ASP A 98 3.57 10.82 16.45
N ASP A 99 2.26 11.12 16.36
CA ASP A 99 1.36 11.03 17.52
C ASP A 99 0.22 10.01 17.37
N LYS A 100 -0.23 9.76 16.14
CA LYS A 100 -1.41 8.92 15.90
C LYS A 100 -1.33 8.19 14.57
N LEU A 101 -1.84 6.96 14.56
CA LEU A 101 -2.07 6.23 13.32
C LEU A 101 -3.32 6.78 12.62
N PRO A 102 -3.36 6.79 11.27
CA PRO A 102 -4.56 7.15 10.53
C PRO A 102 -5.77 6.28 10.90
N THR A 103 -6.97 6.85 10.81
CA THR A 103 -8.20 6.06 10.95
C THR A 103 -8.20 4.91 9.94
N ASN A 104 -8.60 3.72 10.39
CA ASN A 104 -8.56 2.47 9.62
C ASN A 104 -7.17 1.96 9.23
N PHE A 105 -6.08 2.47 9.82
CA PHE A 105 -4.73 1.94 9.58
C PHE A 105 -4.62 0.43 9.81
N LYS A 106 -5.33 -0.10 10.82
CA LYS A 106 -5.41 -1.54 11.09
C LYS A 106 -5.87 -2.35 9.87
N LYS A 107 -6.80 -1.84 9.05
CA LYS A 107 -7.27 -2.54 7.83
C LYS A 107 -6.15 -2.74 6.82
N TYR A 108 -5.23 -1.78 6.73
CA TYR A 108 -4.06 -1.88 5.85
C TYR A 108 -3.12 -3.00 6.31
N LEU A 109 -2.91 -3.14 7.62
CA LEU A 109 -2.16 -4.26 8.20
C LEU A 109 -2.89 -5.60 8.06
N GLU A 110 -4.22 -5.62 8.15
CA GLU A 110 -5.04 -6.82 7.92
C GLU A 110 -4.93 -7.30 6.46
N LEU A 111 -4.93 -6.36 5.50
CA LEU A 111 -4.66 -6.67 4.09
C LEU A 111 -3.25 -7.21 3.89
N TYR A 112 -2.23 -6.60 4.50
CA TYR A 112 -0.85 -7.09 4.42
C TYR A 112 -0.72 -8.52 4.99
N TYR A 113 -1.30 -8.77 6.17
CA TYR A 113 -1.34 -10.09 6.79
C TYR A 113 -2.02 -11.13 5.90
N LEU A 114 -3.15 -10.78 5.28
CA LEU A 114 -3.85 -11.67 4.34
C LEU A 114 -2.94 -12.06 3.18
N LEU A 115 -2.27 -11.10 2.56
CA LEU A 115 -1.39 -11.35 1.40
C LEU A 115 -0.13 -12.16 1.77
N LEU A 116 0.46 -11.90 2.94
CA LEU A 116 1.55 -12.72 3.48
C LEU A 116 1.08 -14.17 3.69
N SER A 117 -0.10 -14.36 4.28
CA SER A 117 -0.66 -15.69 4.56
C SER A 117 -0.97 -16.45 3.27
N GLN A 118 -1.58 -15.79 2.27
CA GLN A 118 -1.90 -16.38 0.98
C GLN A 118 -0.65 -16.82 0.20
N SER A 119 0.46 -16.09 0.35
CA SER A 119 1.73 -16.42 -0.29
C SER A 119 2.66 -17.28 0.57
N ASN A 120 2.24 -17.69 1.77
CA ASN A 120 3.05 -18.42 2.75
C ASN A 120 4.43 -17.77 2.98
N THR A 121 4.47 -16.43 2.99
CA THR A 121 5.69 -15.66 3.23
C THR A 121 5.62 -14.96 4.58
N LYS A 122 6.78 -14.79 5.21
CA LYS A 122 6.92 -14.06 6.47
C LYS A 122 7.32 -12.60 6.20
N ALA A 123 6.98 -11.71 7.13
CA ALA A 123 7.61 -10.40 7.18
C ALA A 123 9.08 -10.57 7.58
N ASP A 124 9.97 -9.77 6.98
CA ASP A 124 11.38 -9.73 7.38
C ASP A 124 11.57 -8.94 8.69
N ASP A 125 12.79 -8.97 9.21
CA ASP A 125 13.12 -8.34 10.49
C ASP A 125 12.91 -6.82 10.45
N ASP A 126 13.28 -6.15 9.35
CA ASP A 126 13.09 -4.71 9.17
C ASP A 126 11.60 -4.33 9.18
N MET A 127 10.76 -5.10 8.49
CA MET A 127 9.31 -4.94 8.54
C MET A 127 8.77 -5.16 9.95
N MET A 128 9.25 -6.19 10.67
CA MET A 128 8.80 -6.45 12.03
C MET A 128 9.18 -5.31 12.99
N ILE A 129 10.40 -4.78 12.89
CA ILE A 129 10.82 -3.57 13.62
C ILE A 129 9.86 -2.43 13.31
N LYS A 130 9.57 -2.19 12.03
CA LYS A 130 8.67 -1.13 11.61
C LYS A 130 7.25 -1.29 12.16
N LEU A 131 6.72 -2.51 12.14
CA LEU A 131 5.39 -2.80 12.68
C LEU A 131 5.33 -2.59 14.20
N HIS A 132 6.42 -2.87 14.93
CA HIS A 132 6.52 -2.60 16.35
C HIS A 132 6.54 -1.10 16.68
N GLU A 133 7.10 -0.24 15.82
CA GLU A 133 6.96 1.21 15.95
C GLU A 133 5.48 1.63 15.95
N PHE A 134 4.67 1.09 15.04
CA PHE A 134 3.23 1.40 15.00
C PHE A 134 2.48 0.90 16.24
N VAL A 135 2.91 -0.21 16.85
CA VAL A 135 2.34 -0.71 18.11
C VAL A 135 2.64 0.26 19.27
N ALA A 136 3.83 0.88 19.28
CA ALA A 136 4.19 1.87 20.29
C ALA A 136 3.31 3.13 20.19
N ILE A 137 2.92 3.53 18.97
CA ILE A 137 2.01 4.66 18.74
C ILE A 137 0.57 4.32 19.14
N SER A 138 0.10 3.11 18.80
CA SER A 138 -1.25 2.68 19.17
C SER A 138 -1.33 1.17 19.42
N GLY A 139 -1.72 0.81 20.65
CA GLY A 139 -1.97 -0.58 21.03
C GLY A 139 -3.08 -1.27 20.23
N SER A 140 -3.91 -0.53 19.50
CA SER A 140 -5.02 -1.10 18.69
C SER A 140 -4.54 -2.02 17.57
N VAL A 141 -3.29 -1.88 17.11
CA VAL A 141 -2.70 -2.73 16.06
C VAL A 141 -1.92 -3.92 16.60
N LYS A 142 -1.69 -4.01 17.93
CA LYS A 142 -0.89 -5.08 18.55
C LYS A 142 -1.35 -6.49 18.15
N ALA A 143 -2.66 -6.72 18.14
CA ALA A 143 -3.22 -8.02 17.81
C ALA A 143 -2.92 -8.46 16.37
N ILE A 144 -2.93 -7.54 15.39
CA ILE A 144 -2.64 -7.89 13.99
C ILE A 144 -1.14 -8.03 13.76
N VAL A 145 -0.31 -7.18 14.38
CA VAL A 145 1.16 -7.30 14.31
C VAL A 145 1.64 -8.63 14.89
N ASN A 146 1.06 -9.08 16.01
CA ASN A 146 1.36 -10.39 16.58
C ASN A 146 0.95 -11.56 15.67
N LYS A 147 -0.08 -11.40 14.82
CA LYS A 147 -0.45 -12.43 13.84
C LYS A 147 0.56 -12.47 12.69
N ILE A 148 1.00 -11.30 12.22
CA ILE A 148 2.03 -11.19 11.18
C ILE A 148 3.34 -11.86 11.63
N GLY A 149 3.81 -11.57 12.85
CA GLY A 149 5.04 -12.17 13.37
C GLY A 149 4.97 -13.68 13.68
N LYS A 150 3.79 -14.31 13.56
CA LYS A 150 3.60 -15.76 13.79
C LYS A 150 3.51 -16.58 12.50
N LEU A 151 3.35 -15.93 11.35
CA LEU A 151 3.48 -16.60 10.04
C LEU A 151 4.89 -17.18 9.92
#